data_AF-A0A7G1H4X3-F1
#
_entry.id   AF-A0A7G1H4X3-F1
#
_cell.length_a   1.000
_cell.length_b   1.000
_cell.length_c   1.000
_cell.angle_alpha   90.00
_cell.angle_beta   90.00
_cell.angle_gamma   90.00
#
_symmetry.space_group_name_H-M   'P 1'
#
loop_
_entity.id
_entity.type
_entity.pdbx_description
1 polymer ?
#
loop_
_entity_poly.entity_id
_entity_poly.type
_entity_poly.pdbx_seq_one_letter_code
_entity_poly.pdbx_strand_id
1 'polypeptide(L)'
;MPVSVRLDKDTEELLEKTAKRLGTTKSEVVKSSIRQYCEPILEKKSKSLYEFIKEHIDSLPSSGRSDLSVRHEELLYEMLQEKRRQGRL
;
A
#
# COMPACT_ATOMS: atom_id res chain seq x y z
N MET A 1 0.81 11.73 26.14
CA MET A 1 -0.20 12.80 26.30
C MET A 1 -1.51 12.18 26.76
N PRO A 2 -2.22 12.77 27.74
CA PRO A 2 -3.55 12.31 28.12
C PRO A 2 -4.58 12.72 27.07
N VAL A 3 -5.44 11.79 26.68
CA VAL A 3 -6.60 12.04 25.80
C VAL A 3 -7.84 11.70 26.61
N SER A 4 -8.76 12.65 26.72
CA SER A 4 -10.05 12.46 27.39
C SER A 4 -11.16 12.58 26.37
N VAL A 5 -12.02 11.56 26.29
CA VAL A 5 -13.16 11.50 25.39
C VAL A 5 -14.38 11.12 26.22
N ARG A 6 -15.49 11.86 26.05
CA ARG A 6 -16.77 11.50 26.66
C ARG A 6 -17.41 10.41 25.80
N LEU A 7 -17.77 9.29 26.43
CA LEU A 7 -18.50 8.20 25.80
C LEU A 7 -19.98 8.29 26.18
N ASP A 8 -20.84 7.87 25.26
CA ASP A 8 -22.22 7.53 25.56
C ASP A 8 -22.29 6.29 26.47
N LYS A 9 -23.42 6.12 27.17
CA LYS A 9 -23.60 5.05 28.15
C LYS A 9 -23.44 3.66 27.53
N ASP A 10 -23.94 3.48 26.32
CA ASP A 10 -23.93 2.18 25.63
C ASP A 10 -22.50 1.79 25.27
N THR A 11 -21.71 2.74 24.76
CA THR A 11 -20.29 2.53 24.43
C THR A 11 -19.44 2.29 25.67
N GLU A 12 -19.71 2.97 26.78
CA GLU A 12 -19.02 2.72 28.05
C GLU A 12 -19.32 1.30 28.58
N GLU A 13 -20.57 0.85 28.53
CA GLU A 13 -20.96 -0.48 28.97
C GLU A 13 -20.31 -1.58 28.10
N LEU A 14 -20.27 -1.36 26.78
CA LEU A 14 -19.57 -2.23 25.82
C LEU A 14 -18.08 -2.33 26.15
N LEU A 15 -17.43 -1.20 26.41
CA LEU A 15 -16.01 -1.14 26.76
C LEU A 15 -15.74 -1.90 28.07
N GLU A 16 -16.61 -1.75 29.07
CA GLU A 16 -16.48 -2.41 30.36
C GLU A 16 -16.64 -3.92 30.26
N LYS A 17 -17.66 -4.40 29.54
CA LYS A 17 -17.86 -5.84 29.29
C LYS A 17 -16.66 -6.45 28.56
N THR A 18 -16.14 -5.73 27.57
CA THR A 18 -14.98 -6.17 26.78
C THR A 18 -13.70 -6.26 27.63
N ALA A 19 -13.44 -5.24 28.44
CA ALA A 19 -12.30 -5.22 29.36
C ALA A 19 -12.38 -6.38 30.37
N LYS A 20 -13.56 -6.63 30.96
CA LYS A 20 -13.79 -7.76 31.88
C LYS A 20 -13.55 -9.10 31.18
N ARG A 21 -14.05 -9.28 29.96
CA ARG A 21 -13.90 -10.53 29.20
C ARG A 21 -12.44 -10.82 28.81
N LEU A 22 -11.67 -9.78 28.51
CA LEU A 22 -10.26 -9.90 28.15
C LEU A 22 -9.34 -9.95 29.37
N GLY A 23 -9.84 -9.67 30.58
CA GLY A 23 -9.01 -9.57 31.78
C GLY A 23 -8.05 -8.38 31.74
N THR A 24 -8.40 -7.31 31.02
CA THR A 24 -7.56 -6.12 30.82
C THR A 24 -8.26 -4.84 31.30
N THR A 25 -7.56 -3.70 31.24
CA THR A 25 -8.13 -2.41 31.63
C THR A 25 -8.91 -1.77 30.48
N LYS A 26 -9.90 -0.92 30.81
CA LYS A 26 -10.63 -0.09 29.82
C LYS A 26 -9.66 0.69 28.91
N SER A 27 -8.60 1.24 29.49
CA SER A 27 -7.55 1.98 28.77
C SER A 27 -6.76 1.11 27.79
N GLU A 28 -6.48 -0.14 28.13
CA GLU A 28 -5.81 -1.11 27.24
C GLU A 28 -6.65 -1.34 25.98
N VAL A 29 -7.94 -1.59 26.19
CA VAL A 29 -8.92 -1.83 25.11
C VAL A 29 -9.04 -0.63 24.19
N VAL A 30 -9.06 0.59 24.75
CA VAL A 30 -9.09 1.82 23.93
C VAL A 30 -7.82 1.95 23.09
N LYS A 31 -6.64 1.74 23.69
CA LYS A 31 -5.36 1.85 22.97
C LYS A 31 -5.24 0.82 21.85
N SER A 32 -5.61 -0.44 22.11
CA SER A 32 -5.56 -1.49 21.11
C SER A 32 -6.54 -1.23 19.97
N SER A 33 -7.77 -0.79 20.31
CA SER A 33 -8.79 -0.44 19.31
C SER A 33 -8.36 0.72 18.42
N ILE A 34 -7.76 1.77 19.00
CA ILE A 34 -7.24 2.91 18.22
C ILE A 34 -6.15 2.45 17.26
N ARG A 35 -5.20 1.60 17.70
CA ARG A 35 -4.16 1.07 16.80
C ARG A 35 -4.77 0.25 15.67
N GLN A 36 -5.61 -0.73 16.00
CA GLN A 36 -6.27 -1.58 15.01
C GLN A 36 -7.11 -0.80 14.00
N TYR A 37 -7.72 0.31 14.42
CA TYR A 37 -8.49 1.17 13.53
C TYR A 37 -7.61 2.08 12.68
N CYS A 38 -6.59 2.71 13.27
CA CYS A 38 -5.78 3.73 12.61
C CYS A 38 -4.66 3.14 11.72
N GLU A 39 -4.03 2.03 12.13
CA GLU A 39 -2.90 1.43 11.39
C GLU A 39 -3.27 1.11 9.92
N PRO A 40 -4.38 0.41 9.62
CA PRO A 40 -4.74 0.09 8.24
C PRO A 40 -5.04 1.33 7.39
N ILE A 41 -5.53 2.41 8.01
CA ILE A 41 -5.84 3.67 7.32
C ILE A 41 -4.54 4.39 6.94
N LEU A 42 -3.54 4.35 7.82
CA LEU A 42 -2.22 4.93 7.57
C LEU A 42 -1.44 4.11 6.54
N GLU A 43 -1.51 2.78 6.60
CA GLU A 43 -0.88 1.88 5.61
C GLU A 43 -1.48 2.03 4.21
N LYS A 44 -2.81 2.19 4.10
CA LYS A 44 -3.46 2.49 2.81
C LYS A 44 -3.04 3.83 2.22
N LYS A 45 -2.65 4.80 3.05
CA LYS A 45 -2.10 6.08 2.61
C LYS A 45 -0.61 6.00 2.26
N SER A 46 0.13 5.04 2.83
CA SER A 46 1.57 4.93 2.64
C SER A 46 1.97 4.18 1.37
N LYS A 47 1.09 3.35 0.80
CA LYS A 47 1.28 2.87 -0.57
C LYS A 47 1.05 4.05 -1.51
N SER A 48 2.13 4.66 -1.98
CA SER A 48 2.08 5.63 -3.08
C SER A 48 1.30 4.99 -4.24
N LEU A 49 0.44 5.77 -4.91
CA LEU A 49 -0.26 5.35 -6.14
C LEU A 49 0.71 4.68 -7.14
N TYR A 50 1.96 5.12 -7.16
CA TYR A 50 3.03 4.52 -7.95
C TYR A 50 3.36 3.07 -7.55
N GLU A 51 3.45 2.76 -6.26
CA GLU A 51 3.73 1.40 -5.78
C GLU A 51 2.55 0.46 -6.02
N PHE A 52 1.33 0.96 -5.84
CA PHE A 52 0.12 0.21 -6.18
C PHE A 52 0.07 -0.14 -7.68
N ILE A 53 0.36 0.84 -8.53
CA ILE A 53 0.42 0.66 -9.99
C ILE A 53 1.54 -0.30 -10.36
N LYS A 54 2.73 -0.18 -9.77
CA LYS A 54 3.87 -1.08 -10.01
C LYS A 54 3.54 -2.54 -9.68
N GLU A 55 2.95 -2.79 -8.51
CA GLU A 55 2.53 -4.14 -8.08
C GLU A 55 1.53 -4.79 -9.06
N HIS A 56 0.66 -3.97 -9.68
CA HIS A 56 -0.37 -4.45 -10.61
C HIS A 56 0.09 -4.49 -12.08
N ILE A 57 1.09 -3.68 -12.46
CA ILE A 57 1.71 -3.73 -13.80
C ILE A 57 2.69 -4.90 -13.88
N ASP A 58 3.49 -5.15 -12.84
CA ASP A 58 4.47 -6.25 -12.80
C ASP A 58 3.79 -7.64 -12.82
N SER A 59 2.51 -7.74 -12.44
CA SER A 59 1.72 -8.97 -12.45
C SER A 59 0.97 -9.24 -13.77
N LEU A 60 0.95 -8.28 -14.70
CA LEU A 60 0.45 -8.51 -16.04
C LEU A 60 1.59 -9.11 -16.90
N PRO A 61 1.37 -10.20 -17.64
CA PRO A 61 2.35 -10.68 -18.61
C PRO A 61 2.51 -9.60 -19.67
N SER A 62 3.54 -8.76 -19.52
CA SER A 62 3.87 -7.73 -20.49
C SER A 62 4.16 -8.41 -21.82
N SER A 63 3.30 -8.19 -22.81
CA SER A 63 3.55 -8.60 -24.20
C SER A 63 4.64 -7.75 -24.87
N GLY A 64 5.18 -6.76 -24.16
CA GLY A 64 6.30 -5.92 -24.58
C GLY A 64 7.57 -6.21 -23.76
N ARG A 65 8.72 -6.07 -24.41
CA ARG A 65 10.05 -6.14 -23.80
C ARG A 65 10.12 -5.24 -22.55
N SER A 66 10.24 -5.84 -21.37
CA SER A 66 10.23 -5.13 -20.07
C SER A 66 11.49 -4.28 -19.83
N ASP A 67 12.52 -4.44 -20.67
CA ASP A 67 13.78 -3.72 -20.64
C ASP A 67 13.78 -2.45 -21.50
N LEU A 68 12.66 -2.09 -22.15
CA LEU A 68 12.58 -0.91 -23.03
C LEU A 68 12.98 0.40 -22.34
N SER A 69 12.62 0.60 -21.06
CA SER A 69 12.98 1.82 -20.32
C SER A 69 14.47 1.86 -19.94
N VAL A 70 15.07 0.70 -19.70
CA VAL A 70 16.45 0.55 -19.22
C VAL A 70 17.44 0.52 -20.39
N ARG A 71 17.09 -0.16 -21.48
CA ARG A 71 17.95 -0.42 -22.64
C ARG A 71 17.51 0.34 -23.89
N HIS A 72 16.76 1.43 -23.73
CA HIS A 72 16.21 2.22 -24.84
C HIS A 72 17.28 2.61 -25.87
N GLU A 73 18.47 2.99 -25.41
CA GLU A 73 19.59 3.39 -26.26
C GLU A 73 20.13 2.22 -27.10
N GLU A 74 20.46 1.10 -26.46
CA GLU A 74 20.93 -0.11 -27.15
C GLU A 74 19.92 -0.61 -28.19
N LEU A 75 18.64 -0.68 -27.81
CA LEU A 75 17.56 -1.13 -28.68
C LEU A 75 17.39 -0.19 -29.89
N LEU A 76 17.51 1.13 -29.67
CA LEU A 76 17.47 2.11 -30.75
C LEU A 76 18.65 1.91 -31.72
N TYR A 77 19.85 1.67 -31.20
CA TYR A 77 21.03 1.38 -32.03
C TYR A 77 20.86 0.10 -32.84
N GLU A 78 20.39 -0.99 -32.23
CA GLU A 78 20.08 -2.26 -32.93
C GLU A 78 19.07 -2.03 -34.07
N MET A 79 17.97 -1.33 -33.80
CA MET A 79 16.95 -1.04 -34.81
C MET A 79 17.47 -0.19 -35.96
N LEU A 80 18.33 0.80 -35.68
CA LEU A 80 18.95 1.63 -36.71
C LEU A 80 19.96 0.85 -37.56
N GLN A 81 20.70 -0.09 -36.96
CA GLN A 81 21.60 -0.98 -37.70
C GLN A 81 20.83 -1.94 -38.60
N GLU A 82 19.76 -2.55 -38.10
CA GLU A 82 18.91 -3.43 -38.91
C GLU A 82 18.29 -2.72 -40.10
N LYS A 83 17.78 -1.49 -39.91
CA LYS A 83 17.22 -0.68 -41.00
C LYS A 83 18.27 -0.33 -42.06
N ARG A 84 19.50 -0.01 -41.66
CA ARG A 84 20.63 0.18 -42.59
C ARG A 84 20.95 -1.11 -43.35
N ARG A 85 20.97 -2.25 -42.67
CA ARG A 85 21.21 -3.57 -43.30
C ARG A 85 20.13 -3.94 -44.31
N GLN A 86 18.89 -3.50 -44.08
CA GLN A 86 17.74 -3.69 -44.97
C GLN A 86 17.65 -2.63 -46.08
N GLY A 87 18.58 -1.66 -46.15
CA GLY A 87 18.56 -0.58 -47.15
C GLY A 87 17.36 0.36 -47.04
N ARG A 88 16.75 0.45 -45.85
CA ARG A 88 15.57 1.29 -45.57
C ARG A 88 15.93 2.63 -44.89
N LEU A 89 17.22 2.92 -44.82
CA LEU A 89 17.85 4.14 -44.30
C LEU A 89 18.93 4.59 -45.27
#